data_AF-G3HWX1-F1
#
_entry.id   AF-G3HWX1-F1
#
_cell.length_a   1.000
_cell.length_b   1.000
_cell.length_c   1.000
_cell.angle_alpha   90.00
_cell.angle_beta   90.00
_cell.angle_gamma   90.00
#
_symmetry.space_group_name_H-M   'P 1'
#
loop_
_entity.id
_entity.type
_entity.pdbx_description
1 polymer ?
#
loop_
_entity_poly.entity_id
_entity_poly.type
_entity_poly.pdbx_seq_one_letter_code
_entity_poly.pdbx_strand_id
1 'polypeptide(L)'
;MTDSKDMGKKQLGPLDEEQLISSHARYSTKDFSFQPNSGFSSFAGHLGLSHIPLALQVFFLIVFSVLLVVVLAKVFSIPSSQGQEQSSQEKVYQELTQLKAGVDRLCRPCPWDWTPFQGSCYFFSVVQKAWNDSATACQKVGAQLVVIKSDEEQNFLQQSSKKRGNTWMGLIDMNKESTWHWVDGSPLTLRAGWMPLTNMDTGGYSKLGSAIEEVPQASNERRALLSHQDLLKTNVTQGLAKAGRDREDIRNELLRALEAVKQQNRSCEQCPTSWLFFQGSCYYFSETQAVWDTAQSYCSAHGAYLVIVKGPEEQGFLSQHTRGRGYWLGLKAVRRLGKIQGYQWVDGVSLTFSNWNSGEPNDSRGQEDCVMMLHSGLWNDAPCTNERDGWICEKRSIC
;
A
#
# COMPACT_ATOMS: atom_id res chain seq x y z
N MET A 1 22.28 54.53 25.60
CA MET A 1 20.85 54.83 25.76
C MET A 1 20.10 53.56 25.33
N THR A 2 19.92 52.57 26.23
CA THR A 2 18.75 52.37 27.14
C THR A 2 17.45 52.33 26.32
N ASP A 3 16.59 51.31 26.31
CA ASP A 3 16.20 50.22 27.23
C ASP A 3 15.67 49.03 26.38
N SER A 4 15.93 47.75 26.67
CA SER A 4 15.33 46.90 27.71
C SER A 4 13.79 46.84 27.72
N LYS A 5 13.22 45.75 27.19
CA LYS A 5 11.98 45.14 27.70
C LYS A 5 11.86 43.68 27.26
N ASP A 6 12.27 42.81 28.19
CA ASP A 6 11.89 41.41 28.31
C ASP A 6 10.48 41.31 28.91
N MET A 7 9.60 40.47 28.33
CA MET A 7 8.42 39.83 28.92
C MET A 7 7.83 38.88 27.85
N GLY A 8 7.50 37.61 28.05
CA GLY A 8 7.67 36.72 29.18
C GLY A 8 7.33 35.30 28.69
N LYS A 9 8.09 34.32 29.17
CA LYS A 9 7.76 32.89 29.04
C LYS A 9 6.48 32.60 29.83
N LYS A 10 5.57 31.82 29.25
CA LYS A 10 4.63 31.00 30.02
C LYS A 10 4.79 29.54 29.61
N GLN A 11 5.48 28.83 30.47
CA GLN A 11 5.51 27.38 30.56
C GLN A 11 4.39 27.00 31.54
N LEU A 12 3.50 26.09 31.15
CA LEU A 12 2.65 25.37 32.10
C LEU A 12 2.71 23.89 31.68
N GLY A 13 3.41 23.09 32.47
CA GLY A 13 3.25 21.63 32.50
C GLY A 13 2.34 21.24 33.67
N PRO A 14 2.37 19.97 34.09
CA PRO A 14 1.51 18.89 33.65
C PRO A 14 0.40 18.60 34.67
N LEU A 15 -0.66 17.91 34.26
CA LEU A 15 -1.64 17.32 35.17
C LEU A 15 -1.91 15.87 34.71
N ASP A 16 -1.23 14.94 35.37
CA ASP A 16 -1.55 13.50 35.45
C ASP A 16 -2.30 13.22 36.76
N GLU A 17 -2.79 11.97 36.90
CA GLU A 17 -3.69 11.34 37.90
C GLU A 17 -5.17 11.45 37.52
N GLU A 18 -5.81 10.46 36.89
CA GLU A 18 -5.87 9.00 37.14
C GLU A 18 -6.38 8.62 38.53
N GLN A 19 -7.64 8.18 38.61
CA GLN A 19 -8.12 6.95 39.27
C GLN A 19 -9.66 6.88 39.08
N LEU A 20 -10.21 5.96 38.29
CA LEU A 20 -10.42 4.51 38.48
C LEU A 20 -11.91 4.20 38.79
N ILE A 21 -12.54 3.47 37.85
CA ILE A 21 -13.46 2.32 38.00
C ILE A 21 -14.77 2.43 37.18
N SER A 22 -14.79 1.60 36.12
CA SER A 22 -15.88 0.72 35.65
C SER A 22 -17.29 1.29 35.43
N SER A 23 -17.72 1.33 34.16
CA SER A 23 -18.96 0.63 33.77
C SER A 23 -19.03 0.44 32.25
N HIS A 24 -19.11 -0.82 31.82
CA HIS A 24 -19.58 -1.25 30.51
C HIS A 24 -21.00 -0.72 30.23
N ALA A 25 -21.23 -0.08 29.07
CA ALA A 25 -22.53 -0.11 28.42
C ALA A 25 -22.40 0.18 26.91
N ARG A 26 -22.89 -0.78 26.13
CA ARG A 26 -23.04 -0.75 24.67
C ARG A 26 -24.14 0.26 24.29
N TYR A 27 -23.85 1.14 23.34
CA TYR A 27 -24.88 1.95 22.67
C TYR A 27 -25.50 1.15 21.53
N SER A 28 -26.81 0.96 21.66
CA SER A 28 -27.75 0.40 20.68
C SER A 28 -28.19 1.51 19.74
N THR A 29 -28.11 1.26 18.43
CA THR A 29 -28.75 2.05 17.39
C THR A 29 -30.27 1.82 17.42
N LYS A 30 -31.03 2.91 17.39
CA LYS A 30 -32.46 2.92 17.06
C LYS A 30 -32.59 3.49 15.65
N ASP A 31 -33.24 2.75 14.76
CA ASP A 31 -33.89 3.31 13.58
C ASP A 31 -35.37 3.54 13.86
N PHE A 32 -35.89 4.58 13.23
CA PHE A 32 -37.29 5.01 13.22
C PHE A 32 -38.13 4.11 12.30
N SER A 33 -39.26 3.64 12.79
CA SER A 33 -40.38 3.15 11.95
C SER A 33 -41.59 4.07 12.12
N PHE A 34 -42.06 4.64 11.01
CA PHE A 34 -43.33 5.36 10.89
C PHE A 34 -44.53 4.40 10.93
N GLN A 35 -45.59 4.82 11.63
CA GLN A 35 -46.89 4.15 11.79
C GLN A 35 -47.71 4.11 10.48
N PRO A 36 -48.80 3.32 10.45
CA PRO A 36 -50.10 3.97 10.63
C PRO A 36 -51.10 3.23 11.54
N ASN A 37 -51.83 4.02 12.32
CA ASN A 37 -53.22 3.89 12.75
C ASN A 37 -53.85 2.49 12.87
N SER A 38 -54.18 2.13 14.11
CA SER A 38 -55.58 2.13 14.54
C SER A 38 -55.62 1.97 16.06
N GLY A 39 -56.19 2.96 16.75
CA GLY A 39 -56.57 2.77 18.15
C GLY A 39 -57.67 1.71 18.23
N PHE A 40 -57.67 0.93 19.30
CA PHE A 40 -58.87 0.75 20.12
C PHE A 40 -58.45 0.31 21.51
N SER A 41 -58.92 1.09 22.47
CA SER A 41 -58.87 0.92 23.91
C SER A 41 -59.31 -0.47 24.37
N SER A 42 -58.59 -1.03 25.33
CA SER A 42 -59.19 -1.94 26.32
C SER A 42 -60.20 -1.13 27.14
N PHE A 43 -61.48 -1.48 27.04
CA PHE A 43 -62.41 -1.35 28.15
C PHE A 43 -63.22 -2.63 28.24
N ALA A 44 -63.00 -3.33 29.34
CA ALA A 44 -63.85 -4.40 29.82
C ALA A 44 -65.28 -3.87 29.99
N GLY A 45 -66.23 -4.53 29.33
CA GLY A 45 -67.66 -4.30 29.44
C GLY A 45 -68.41 -5.63 29.35
N HIS A 46 -68.51 -6.29 30.50
CA HIS A 46 -69.54 -7.22 30.94
C HIS A 46 -70.28 -8.18 29.97
N LEU A 47 -70.18 -9.47 30.36
CA LEU A 47 -71.24 -10.50 30.40
C LEU A 47 -71.76 -11.09 29.09
N GLY A 48 -71.35 -12.34 28.85
CA GLY A 48 -71.97 -13.24 27.87
C GLY A 48 -71.25 -14.58 27.82
N LEU A 49 -71.33 -15.38 28.89
CA LEU A 49 -71.01 -16.81 28.85
C LEU A 49 -71.94 -17.49 27.84
N SER A 50 -71.46 -17.72 26.62
CA SER A 50 -71.88 -18.87 25.83
C SER A 50 -70.69 -19.82 25.79
N HIS A 51 -70.79 -20.92 26.53
CA HIS A 51 -69.86 -22.04 26.45
C HIS A 51 -69.65 -22.40 24.97
N ILE A 52 -68.50 -22.04 24.40
CA ILE A 52 -68.02 -22.70 23.19
C ILE A 52 -67.84 -24.16 23.64
N PRO A 53 -68.55 -25.13 23.02
CA PRO A 53 -68.44 -26.52 23.44
C PRO A 53 -66.95 -26.89 23.47
N LEU A 54 -66.49 -27.57 24.52
CA LEU A 54 -65.09 -27.98 24.67
C LEU A 54 -64.56 -28.65 23.39
N ALA A 55 -65.46 -29.34 22.66
CA ALA A 55 -65.24 -29.91 21.33
C ALA A 55 -64.76 -28.91 20.27
N LEU A 56 -65.30 -27.68 20.22
CA LEU A 56 -64.89 -26.66 19.26
C LEU A 56 -63.52 -26.07 19.61
N GLN A 57 -63.22 -25.88 20.90
CA GLN A 57 -61.89 -25.43 21.33
C GLN A 57 -60.82 -26.48 21.03
N VAL A 58 -61.11 -27.75 21.31
CA VAL A 58 -60.23 -28.88 20.95
C VAL A 58 -60.08 -28.98 19.43
N PHE A 59 -61.16 -28.75 18.66
CA PHE A 59 -61.09 -28.73 17.20
C PHE A 59 -60.16 -27.63 16.68
N PHE A 60 -60.25 -26.40 17.20
CA PHE A 60 -59.35 -25.32 16.79
C PHE A 60 -57.89 -25.60 17.15
N LEU A 61 -57.62 -26.19 18.32
CA LEU A 61 -56.26 -26.57 18.71
C LEU A 61 -55.70 -27.68 17.81
N ILE A 62 -56.51 -28.67 17.44
CA ILE A 62 -56.10 -29.73 16.51
C ILE A 62 -55.80 -29.12 15.14
N VAL A 63 -56.70 -28.27 14.61
CA VAL A 63 -56.49 -27.62 13.30
C VAL A 63 -55.23 -26.77 13.32
N PHE A 64 -54.98 -25.99 14.38
CA PHE A 64 -53.79 -25.17 14.49
C PHE A 64 -52.51 -26.02 14.61
N SER A 65 -52.55 -27.11 15.37
CA SER A 65 -51.40 -28.03 15.51
C SER A 65 -51.08 -28.74 14.19
N VAL A 66 -52.09 -29.16 13.42
CA VAL A 66 -51.91 -29.75 12.10
C VAL A 66 -51.34 -28.72 11.12
N LEU A 67 -51.85 -27.48 11.14
CA LEU A 67 -51.35 -26.41 10.27
C LEU A 67 -49.88 -26.09 10.59
N LEU A 68 -49.53 -26.04 11.88
CA LEU A 68 -48.15 -25.82 12.34
C LEU A 68 -47.22 -26.92 11.85
N VAL A 69 -47.64 -28.20 11.97
CA VAL A 69 -46.86 -29.34 11.47
C VAL A 69 -46.68 -29.28 9.95
N VAL A 70 -47.70 -28.88 9.20
CA VAL A 70 -47.60 -28.72 7.73
C VAL A 70 -46.63 -27.60 7.35
N VAL A 71 -46.68 -26.47 8.05
CA VAL A 71 -45.74 -25.34 7.84
C VAL A 71 -44.31 -25.76 8.18
N LEU A 72 -44.10 -26.43 9.32
CA LEU A 72 -42.79 -26.93 9.71
C LEU A 72 -42.27 -27.97 8.70
N ALA A 73 -43.11 -28.90 8.25
CA ALA A 73 -42.74 -29.87 7.23
C ALA A 73 -42.35 -29.17 5.91
N LYS A 74 -43.06 -28.11 5.49
CA LYS A 74 -42.72 -27.30 4.32
C LYS A 74 -41.40 -26.56 4.46
N VAL A 75 -41.08 -26.03 5.64
CA VAL A 75 -39.79 -25.37 5.91
C VAL A 75 -38.64 -26.38 5.91
N PHE A 76 -38.84 -27.57 6.48
CA PHE A 76 -37.83 -28.63 6.52
C PHE A 76 -37.66 -29.41 5.20
N SER A 77 -38.61 -29.31 4.27
CA SER A 77 -38.53 -29.94 2.94
C SER A 77 -38.04 -29.00 1.83
N ILE A 78 -37.64 -27.77 2.16
CA ILE A 78 -36.81 -26.95 1.26
C ILE A 78 -35.39 -27.52 1.31
N PRO A 79 -34.84 -28.05 0.21
CA PRO A 79 -33.45 -28.46 0.19
C PRO A 79 -32.58 -27.23 0.46
N SER A 80 -31.84 -27.24 1.57
CA SER A 80 -30.87 -26.20 1.90
C SER A 80 -29.80 -26.17 0.81
N SER A 81 -29.79 -25.09 0.02
CA SER A 81 -28.78 -24.81 -1.01
C SER A 81 -27.38 -24.55 -0.44
N GLN A 82 -27.20 -24.56 0.89
CA GLN A 82 -25.94 -24.17 1.54
C GLN A 82 -24.78 -25.15 1.33
N GLY A 83 -25.06 -26.44 1.06
CA GLY A 83 -24.00 -27.44 0.90
C GLY A 83 -23.15 -27.27 -0.36
N GLN A 84 -23.72 -26.70 -1.43
CA GLN A 84 -23.03 -26.55 -2.72
C GLN A 84 -22.19 -25.26 -2.76
N GLU A 85 -22.60 -24.24 -2.00
CA GLU A 85 -21.97 -22.92 -1.93
C GLU A 85 -20.74 -22.95 -1.01
N GLN A 86 -20.82 -23.62 0.15
CA GLN A 86 -19.68 -23.81 1.05
C GLN A 86 -18.55 -24.64 0.43
N SER A 87 -18.90 -25.74 -0.26
CA SER A 87 -17.88 -26.57 -0.92
C SER A 87 -17.15 -25.85 -2.05
N SER A 88 -17.79 -24.87 -2.69
CA SER A 88 -17.21 -24.10 -3.80
C SER A 88 -16.33 -22.96 -3.29
N GLN A 89 -16.77 -22.26 -2.24
CA GLN A 89 -16.02 -21.17 -1.61
C GLN A 89 -14.74 -21.67 -0.93
N GLU A 90 -14.78 -22.86 -0.32
CA GLU A 90 -13.61 -23.47 0.34
C GLU A 90 -12.53 -23.91 -0.67
N LYS A 91 -12.95 -24.39 -1.86
CA LYS A 91 -12.04 -24.71 -2.97
C LYS A 91 -11.37 -23.46 -3.53
N VAL A 92 -12.13 -22.39 -3.76
CA VAL A 92 -11.58 -21.11 -4.25
C VAL A 92 -10.60 -20.52 -3.23
N TYR A 93 -10.90 -20.61 -1.92
CA TYR A 93 -10.00 -20.15 -0.88
C TYR A 93 -8.70 -20.98 -0.81
N GLN A 94 -8.79 -22.30 -1.00
CA GLN A 94 -7.62 -23.18 -1.07
C GLN A 94 -6.74 -22.89 -2.30
N GLU A 95 -7.33 -22.68 -3.47
CA GLU A 95 -6.60 -22.31 -4.69
C GLU A 95 -5.95 -20.92 -4.57
N LEU A 96 -6.65 -19.95 -3.98
CA LEU A 96 -6.11 -18.61 -3.73
C LEU A 96 -4.94 -18.64 -2.74
N THR A 97 -5.01 -19.50 -1.73
CA THR A 97 -3.94 -19.68 -0.73
C THR A 97 -2.70 -20.36 -1.34
N GLN A 98 -2.90 -21.34 -2.23
CA GLN A 98 -1.81 -21.95 -2.99
C GLN A 98 -1.16 -20.95 -3.96
N LEU A 99 -1.97 -20.14 -4.65
CA LEU A 99 -1.47 -19.11 -5.56
C LEU A 99 -0.71 -18.02 -4.79
N LYS A 100 -1.23 -17.58 -3.64
CA LYS A 100 -0.57 -16.61 -2.75
C LYS A 100 0.76 -17.13 -2.22
N ALA A 101 0.81 -18.38 -1.75
CA ALA A 101 2.06 -19.03 -1.34
C ALA A 101 3.05 -19.17 -2.51
N GLY A 102 2.55 -19.44 -3.72
CA GLY A 102 3.34 -19.43 -4.95
C GLY A 102 3.93 -18.06 -5.27
N VAL A 103 3.11 -17.01 -5.24
CA VAL A 103 3.52 -15.60 -5.48
C VAL A 103 4.48 -15.10 -4.39
N ASP A 104 4.25 -15.45 -3.13
CA ASP A 104 5.13 -15.06 -2.02
C ASP A 104 6.50 -15.76 -2.10
N ARG A 105 6.53 -16.98 -2.66
CA ARG A 105 7.77 -17.69 -2.99
C ARG A 105 8.48 -17.12 -4.23
N LEU A 106 7.75 -16.40 -5.07
CA LEU A 106 8.26 -15.76 -6.29
C LEU A 106 8.70 -14.29 -6.08
N CYS A 107 8.20 -13.59 -5.05
CA CYS A 107 8.46 -12.17 -4.82
C CYS A 107 9.56 -11.86 -3.78
N ARG A 108 10.36 -12.84 -3.36
CA ARG A 108 11.63 -12.58 -2.66
C ARG A 108 12.75 -13.45 -3.23
N PRO A 109 13.84 -12.87 -3.77
CA PRO A 109 14.95 -13.65 -4.30
C PRO A 109 15.66 -14.51 -3.24
N CYS A 110 15.58 -14.11 -1.97
CA CYS A 110 16.27 -14.73 -0.85
C CYS A 110 15.40 -14.80 0.42
N PRO A 111 15.71 -15.73 1.35
CA PRO A 111 15.07 -15.80 2.67
C PRO A 111 15.20 -14.48 3.47
N TRP A 112 14.40 -14.35 4.53
CA TRP A 112 14.50 -13.20 5.45
C TRP A 112 15.89 -13.13 6.09
N ASP A 113 16.46 -11.93 6.14
CA ASP A 113 17.82 -11.61 6.60
C ASP A 113 18.98 -12.06 5.70
N TRP A 114 18.66 -12.57 4.50
CA TRP A 114 19.64 -12.85 3.45
C TRP A 114 19.68 -11.70 2.43
N THR A 115 20.88 -11.31 2.05
CA THR A 115 21.13 -10.26 1.06
C THR A 115 21.25 -10.89 -0.32
N PRO A 116 20.41 -10.51 -1.31
CA PRO A 116 20.58 -10.98 -2.68
C PRO A 116 21.74 -10.26 -3.38
N PHE A 117 22.56 -10.99 -4.11
CA PHE A 117 23.55 -10.43 -5.03
C PHE A 117 23.79 -11.37 -6.21
N GLN A 118 23.60 -10.86 -7.43
CA GLN A 118 23.81 -11.58 -8.71
C GLN A 118 23.20 -13.00 -8.75
N GLY A 119 21.97 -13.16 -8.24
CA GLY A 119 21.27 -14.46 -8.25
C GLY A 119 21.64 -15.42 -7.11
N SER A 120 22.56 -15.02 -6.23
CA SER A 120 22.91 -15.75 -5.00
C SER A 120 22.39 -15.02 -3.75
N CYS A 121 22.24 -15.76 -2.65
CA CYS A 121 21.80 -15.25 -1.37
C CYS A 121 22.92 -15.34 -0.34
N TYR A 122 23.15 -14.25 0.41
CA TYR A 122 24.26 -14.14 1.37
C TYR A 122 23.75 -13.81 2.76
N PHE A 123 24.22 -14.54 3.76
CA PHE A 123 23.90 -14.29 5.16
C PHE A 123 25.16 -13.92 5.94
N PHE A 124 25.12 -12.80 6.65
CA PHE A 124 26.22 -12.33 7.49
C PHE A 124 25.87 -12.59 8.96
N SER A 125 26.37 -13.71 9.48
CA SER A 125 26.17 -14.10 10.88
C SER A 125 26.79 -13.06 11.82
N VAL A 126 26.03 -12.64 12.83
CA VAL A 126 26.54 -11.85 13.96
C VAL A 126 27.12 -12.73 15.08
N VAL A 127 26.91 -14.05 14.99
CA VAL A 127 27.41 -15.02 15.97
C VAL A 127 28.79 -15.46 15.55
N GLN A 128 29.78 -15.21 16.42
CA GLN A 128 31.16 -15.65 16.23
C GLN A 128 31.30 -17.13 16.64
N LYS A 129 31.92 -17.92 15.75
CA LYS A 129 32.14 -19.36 15.93
C LYS A 129 33.50 -19.74 15.33
N ALA A 130 34.03 -20.90 15.72
CA ALA A 130 35.16 -21.50 15.01
C ALA A 130 34.76 -21.79 13.55
N TRP A 131 35.75 -21.92 12.65
CA TRP A 131 35.50 -22.15 11.23
C TRP A 131 34.59 -23.38 10.99
N ASN A 132 34.90 -24.50 11.65
CA ASN A 132 34.15 -25.76 11.49
C ASN A 132 32.70 -25.65 12.01
N ASP A 133 32.50 -24.97 13.14
CA ASP A 133 31.17 -24.71 13.70
C ASP A 133 30.36 -23.74 12.82
N SER A 134 31.04 -22.80 12.17
CA SER A 134 30.44 -21.86 11.20
C SER A 134 30.00 -22.59 9.93
N ALA A 135 30.84 -23.48 9.40
CA ALA A 135 30.53 -24.33 8.27
C ALA A 135 29.30 -25.22 8.56
N THR A 136 29.29 -25.86 9.73
CA THR A 136 28.14 -26.67 10.20
C THR A 136 26.88 -25.82 10.35
N ALA A 137 26.99 -24.58 10.84
CA ALA A 137 25.85 -23.67 10.96
C ALA A 137 25.27 -23.27 9.59
N CYS A 138 26.11 -23.01 8.59
CA CYS A 138 25.67 -22.75 7.21
C CYS A 138 24.96 -23.98 6.61
N GLN A 139 25.51 -25.18 6.80
CA GLN A 139 24.92 -26.41 6.30
C GLN A 139 23.53 -26.68 6.90
N LYS A 140 23.32 -26.38 8.18
CA LYS A 140 22.02 -26.54 8.87
C LYS A 140 20.89 -25.72 8.26
N VAL A 141 21.20 -24.62 7.57
CA VAL A 141 20.21 -23.77 6.89
C VAL A 141 20.17 -24.00 5.38
N GLY A 142 20.74 -25.11 4.90
CA GLY A 142 20.79 -25.44 3.47
C GLY A 142 21.75 -24.57 2.66
N ALA A 143 22.76 -24.01 3.31
CA ALA A 143 23.76 -23.15 2.70
C ALA A 143 25.19 -23.66 2.97
N GLN A 144 26.19 -22.89 2.55
CA GLN A 144 27.60 -23.16 2.79
C GLN A 144 28.34 -21.86 3.12
N LEU A 145 29.55 -21.97 3.68
CA LEU A 145 30.46 -20.83 3.73
C LEU A 145 30.74 -20.32 2.32
N VAL A 146 30.87 -19.00 2.18
CA VAL A 146 30.92 -18.34 0.88
C VAL A 146 32.10 -18.83 0.03
N VAL A 147 31.83 -19.09 -1.25
CA VAL A 147 32.83 -19.41 -2.28
C VAL A 147 32.79 -18.30 -3.31
N ILE A 148 33.90 -17.58 -3.43
CA ILE A 148 33.96 -16.33 -4.19
C ILE A 148 34.37 -16.63 -5.63
N LYS A 149 33.49 -16.34 -6.59
CA LYS A 149 33.64 -16.72 -8.00
C LYS A 149 33.96 -15.55 -8.92
N SER A 150 33.76 -14.31 -8.47
CA SER A 150 34.03 -13.10 -9.27
C SER A 150 34.60 -11.94 -8.46
N ASP A 151 35.24 -11.00 -9.15
CA ASP A 151 35.78 -9.78 -8.56
C ASP A 151 34.64 -8.86 -8.08
N GLU A 152 33.49 -8.89 -8.76
CA GLU A 152 32.28 -8.18 -8.37
C GLU A 152 31.71 -8.73 -7.05
N GLU A 153 31.67 -10.05 -6.90
CA GLU A 153 31.25 -10.72 -5.67
C GLU A 153 32.19 -10.39 -4.52
N GLN A 154 33.50 -10.43 -4.76
CA GLN A 154 34.51 -10.03 -3.79
C GLN A 154 34.31 -8.58 -3.33
N ASN A 155 34.08 -7.65 -4.26
CA ASN A 155 33.84 -6.24 -3.94
C ASN A 155 32.55 -6.02 -3.14
N PHE A 156 31.48 -6.75 -3.47
CA PHE A 156 30.22 -6.74 -2.74
C PHE A 156 30.41 -7.24 -1.30
N LEU A 157 31.12 -8.36 -1.12
CA LEU A 157 31.39 -8.95 0.19
C LEU A 157 32.25 -8.04 1.05
N GLN A 158 33.30 -7.43 0.48
CA GLN A 158 34.14 -6.45 1.18
C GLN A 158 33.34 -5.22 1.64
N GLN A 159 32.49 -4.66 0.78
CA GLN A 159 31.66 -3.51 1.17
C GLN A 159 30.67 -3.87 2.28
N SER A 160 30.10 -5.07 2.21
CA SER A 160 29.13 -5.57 3.18
C SER A 160 29.74 -5.94 4.52
N SER A 161 31.00 -6.41 4.54
CA SER A 161 31.72 -6.82 5.74
C SER A 161 32.43 -5.69 6.47
N LYS A 162 32.76 -4.56 5.80
CA LYS A 162 33.45 -3.40 6.39
C LYS A 162 32.85 -2.91 7.71
N LYS A 163 31.52 -2.98 7.85
CA LYS A 163 30.79 -2.54 9.07
C LYS A 163 30.54 -3.67 10.07
N ARG A 164 30.87 -4.92 9.71
CA ARG A 164 30.49 -6.15 10.44
C ARG A 164 31.69 -6.89 11.05
N GLY A 165 32.92 -6.50 10.71
CA GLY A 165 34.14 -7.09 11.23
C GLY A 165 34.59 -8.35 10.47
N ASN A 166 35.61 -9.03 11.00
CA ASN A 166 36.19 -10.21 10.35
C ASN A 166 35.17 -11.36 10.33
N THR A 167 35.01 -12.00 9.18
CA THR A 167 34.04 -13.07 8.95
C THR A 167 34.69 -14.25 8.24
N TRP A 168 34.38 -15.48 8.66
CA TRP A 168 34.87 -16.68 7.98
C TRP A 168 34.32 -16.82 6.57
N MET A 169 35.17 -17.32 5.67
CA MET A 169 34.82 -17.69 4.30
C MET A 169 35.10 -19.17 4.05
N GLY A 170 34.61 -19.70 2.94
CA GLY A 170 34.69 -21.11 2.61
C GLY A 170 36.07 -21.58 2.13
N LEU A 171 37.15 -20.86 2.42
CA LEU A 171 38.50 -21.25 2.04
C LEU A 171 39.12 -22.09 3.15
N ILE A 172 39.74 -23.22 2.80
CA ILE A 172 40.23 -24.23 3.74
C ILE A 172 41.46 -24.98 3.23
N ASP A 173 42.37 -25.38 4.14
CA ASP A 173 43.60 -26.13 3.83
C ASP A 173 43.81 -27.39 4.69
N MET A 174 42.73 -27.95 5.28
CA MET A 174 42.76 -29.05 6.26
C MET A 174 43.54 -30.31 5.85
N ASN A 175 43.64 -30.60 4.55
CA ASN A 175 44.20 -31.88 4.08
C ASN A 175 45.70 -31.78 3.74
N LYS A 176 46.21 -30.58 3.48
CA LYS A 176 47.61 -30.32 3.17
C LYS A 176 47.88 -28.83 3.35
N GLU A 177 48.70 -28.51 4.33
CA GLU A 177 49.17 -27.15 4.59
C GLU A 177 49.69 -26.52 3.29
N SER A 178 49.38 -25.23 3.09
CA SER A 178 49.69 -24.48 1.85
C SER A 178 48.93 -24.91 0.59
N THR A 179 47.94 -25.82 0.68
CA THR A 179 47.09 -26.20 -0.45
C THR A 179 45.62 -25.85 -0.19
N TRP A 180 45.26 -24.61 -0.54
CA TRP A 180 43.93 -24.05 -0.32
C TRP A 180 42.89 -24.53 -1.33
N HIS A 181 41.74 -24.95 -0.82
CA HIS A 181 40.55 -25.29 -1.59
C HIS A 181 39.35 -24.56 -1.03
N TRP A 182 38.32 -24.38 -1.84
CA TRP A 182 37.02 -23.93 -1.37
C TRP A 182 36.22 -25.10 -0.77
N VAL A 183 35.25 -24.81 0.09
CA VAL A 183 34.33 -25.80 0.68
C VAL A 183 33.50 -26.57 -0.36
N ASP A 184 33.42 -26.08 -1.60
CA ASP A 184 32.79 -26.79 -2.72
C ASP A 184 33.78 -27.68 -3.51
N GLY A 185 35.03 -27.78 -3.05
CA GLY A 185 36.10 -28.55 -3.69
C GLY A 185 36.80 -27.84 -4.84
N SER A 186 36.38 -26.62 -5.21
CA SER A 186 37.05 -25.87 -6.28
C SER A 186 38.45 -25.40 -5.84
N PRO A 187 39.46 -25.44 -6.73
CA PRO A 187 40.79 -24.97 -6.40
C PRO A 187 40.82 -23.44 -6.30
N LEU A 188 41.68 -22.91 -5.43
CA LEU A 188 41.96 -21.48 -5.42
C LEU A 188 42.68 -21.07 -6.71
N THR A 189 41.98 -20.39 -7.62
CA THR A 189 42.59 -19.83 -8.82
C THR A 189 43.24 -18.48 -8.48
N LEU A 190 44.56 -18.48 -8.27
CA LEU A 190 45.33 -17.25 -8.08
C LEU A 190 45.32 -16.44 -9.39
N ARG A 191 44.45 -15.43 -9.48
CA ARG A 191 44.51 -14.45 -10.58
C ARG A 191 45.72 -13.52 -10.36
N ALA A 192 46.28 -12.97 -11.44
CA ALA A 192 47.47 -12.13 -11.37
C ALA A 192 47.24 -10.88 -10.49
N GLY A 193 48.14 -10.63 -9.53
CA GLY A 193 48.06 -9.50 -8.58
C GLY A 193 47.77 -9.89 -7.12
N TRP A 194 47.60 -11.18 -6.83
CA TRP A 194 47.26 -11.69 -5.50
C TRP A 194 48.40 -12.56 -4.97
N MET A 195 49.17 -12.07 -3.99
CA MET A 195 50.10 -12.87 -3.20
C MET A 195 49.42 -13.30 -1.89
N PRO A 196 49.57 -14.55 -1.44
CA PRO A 196 49.28 -14.92 -0.06
C PRO A 196 50.23 -14.12 0.84
N LEU A 197 49.69 -13.38 1.82
CA LEU A 197 50.54 -12.96 2.93
C LEU A 197 50.93 -14.25 3.66
N THR A 198 52.22 -14.57 3.60
CA THR A 198 52.81 -15.61 4.41
C THR A 198 52.54 -15.27 5.88
N ASN A 199 51.95 -16.24 6.58
CA ASN A 199 51.50 -16.21 7.97
C ASN A 199 50.20 -15.43 8.22
N MET A 200 49.10 -16.15 8.47
CA MET A 200 48.11 -15.81 9.52
C MET A 200 46.98 -16.84 9.52
N ASP A 201 46.82 -17.56 10.64
CA ASP A 201 45.68 -18.42 11.01
C ASP A 201 44.33 -17.66 11.15
N THR A 202 44.20 -16.48 10.55
CA THR A 202 43.02 -15.62 10.65
C THR A 202 42.74 -14.99 9.28
N GLY A 203 41.75 -15.54 8.58
CA GLY A 203 41.40 -15.14 7.21
C GLY A 203 40.88 -13.70 7.10
N GLY A 204 41.77 -12.77 6.74
CA GLY A 204 41.42 -11.41 6.34
C GLY A 204 42.40 -10.86 5.28
N TYR A 205 41.89 -10.18 4.24
CA TYR A 205 42.69 -9.52 3.21
C TYR A 205 42.59 -7.99 3.31
N SER A 206 43.73 -7.29 3.19
CA SER A 206 43.82 -5.84 2.96
C SER A 206 44.81 -5.52 1.82
N LYS A 207 44.49 -4.53 0.98
CA LYS A 207 45.23 -4.15 -0.24
C LYS A 207 46.52 -3.37 0.08
N LEU A 208 47.65 -3.75 -0.55
CA LEU A 208 48.91 -3.01 -0.54
C LEU A 208 48.77 -1.70 -1.34
N GLY A 209 49.27 -0.59 -0.79
CA GLY A 209 49.27 0.72 -1.42
C GLY A 209 50.08 0.74 -2.73
N SER A 210 49.48 1.27 -3.78
CA SER A 210 50.11 1.52 -5.07
C SER A 210 50.99 2.77 -5.00
N ALA A 211 52.30 2.59 -5.08
CA ALA A 211 53.19 3.59 -5.67
C ALA A 211 53.08 3.45 -7.20
N ILE A 212 52.41 4.38 -7.86
CA ILE A 212 52.54 4.62 -9.30
C ILE A 212 52.58 6.14 -9.47
N GLU A 213 53.73 6.65 -9.92
CA GLU A 213 53.93 8.03 -10.34
C GLU A 213 52.93 8.40 -11.46
N GLU A 214 52.35 9.59 -11.35
CA GLU A 214 51.32 10.09 -12.26
C GLU A 214 51.88 10.53 -13.62
N VAL A 215 51.32 10.00 -14.71
CA VAL A 215 51.52 10.53 -16.08
C VAL A 215 50.33 11.45 -16.44
N PRO A 216 50.53 12.71 -16.87
CA PRO A 216 49.46 13.72 -16.99
C PRO A 216 48.40 13.45 -18.09
N GLN A 217 48.67 12.57 -19.04
CA GLN A 217 47.81 12.36 -20.21
C GLN A 217 46.54 11.52 -19.91
N ALA A 218 46.53 10.79 -18.79
CA ALA A 218 45.40 9.96 -18.36
C ALA A 218 44.22 10.74 -17.72
N SER A 219 44.32 12.07 -17.54
CA SER A 219 43.32 12.85 -16.79
C SER A 219 42.02 13.12 -17.57
N ASN A 220 42.08 13.26 -18.89
CA ASN A 220 40.91 13.59 -19.71
C ASN A 220 40.05 12.35 -20.00
N GLU A 221 40.67 11.21 -20.33
CA GLU A 221 39.96 9.93 -20.50
C GLU A 221 39.35 9.45 -19.19
N ARG A 222 40.06 9.61 -18.06
CA ARG A 222 39.52 9.32 -16.72
C ARG A 222 38.32 10.20 -16.38
N ARG A 223 38.34 11.49 -16.74
CA ARG A 223 37.21 12.40 -16.52
C ARG A 223 36.00 12.01 -17.37
N ALA A 224 36.22 11.60 -18.63
CA ALA A 224 35.16 11.09 -19.50
C ALA A 224 34.56 9.77 -18.97
N LEU A 225 35.41 8.84 -18.50
CA LEU A 225 34.98 7.56 -17.95
C LEU A 225 34.18 7.73 -16.64
N LEU A 226 34.62 8.65 -15.76
CA LEU A 226 33.91 8.99 -14.52
C LEU A 226 32.55 9.63 -14.81
N SER A 227 32.50 10.56 -15.79
CA SER A 227 31.24 11.15 -16.23
C SER A 227 30.28 10.10 -16.81
N HIS A 228 30.78 9.13 -17.57
CA HIS A 228 29.98 8.04 -18.11
C HIS A 228 29.49 7.09 -16.99
N GLN A 229 30.35 6.81 -16.01
CA GLN A 229 30.02 5.99 -14.86
C GLN A 229 28.93 6.64 -13.98
N ASP A 230 29.00 7.96 -13.77
CA ASP A 230 27.99 8.69 -13.01
C ASP A 230 26.66 8.80 -13.76
N LEU A 231 26.69 8.92 -15.09
CA LEU A 231 25.49 8.84 -15.91
C LEU A 231 24.82 7.45 -15.83
N LEU A 232 25.61 6.39 -15.91
CA LEU A 232 25.12 5.01 -15.76
C LEU A 232 24.54 4.75 -14.36
N LYS A 233 25.21 5.20 -13.30
CA LYS A 233 24.70 5.11 -11.92
C LYS A 233 23.37 5.85 -11.77
N THR A 234 23.27 7.04 -12.36
CA THR A 234 22.05 7.85 -12.31
C THR A 234 20.90 7.17 -13.05
N ASN A 235 21.15 6.67 -14.26
CA ASN A 235 20.16 5.95 -15.07
C ASN A 235 19.68 4.66 -14.36
N VAL A 236 20.59 3.89 -13.78
CA VAL A 236 20.25 2.68 -13.02
C VAL A 236 19.43 3.04 -11.78
N THR A 237 19.80 4.08 -11.05
CA THR A 237 19.06 4.52 -9.85
C THR A 237 17.65 5.00 -10.21
N GLN A 238 17.51 5.76 -11.29
CA GLN A 238 16.20 6.19 -11.80
C GLN A 238 15.36 5.01 -12.30
N GLY A 239 15.97 4.04 -12.99
CA GLY A 239 15.31 2.81 -13.44
C GLY A 239 14.82 1.96 -12.27
N LEU A 240 15.63 1.79 -11.22
CA LEU A 240 15.25 1.08 -10.00
C LEU A 240 14.15 1.82 -9.22
N ALA A 241 14.22 3.16 -9.15
CA ALA A 241 13.17 3.96 -8.52
C ALA A 241 11.85 3.88 -9.29
N LYS A 242 11.91 3.86 -10.63
CA LYS A 242 10.73 3.65 -11.50
C LYS A 242 10.16 2.26 -11.30
N ALA A 243 10.97 1.20 -11.36
CA ALA A 243 10.54 -0.17 -11.12
C ALA A 243 9.95 -0.36 -9.70
N GLY A 244 10.49 0.34 -8.71
CA GLY A 244 9.95 0.37 -7.35
C GLY A 244 8.56 0.99 -7.27
N ARG A 245 8.31 2.09 -8.00
CA ARG A 245 6.98 2.70 -8.12
C ARG A 245 6.03 1.81 -8.90
N ASP A 246 6.43 1.31 -10.07
CA ASP A 246 5.61 0.44 -10.91
C ASP A 246 5.16 -0.83 -10.12
N ARG A 247 6.05 -1.40 -9.27
CA ARG A 247 5.71 -2.52 -8.38
C ARG A 247 4.69 -2.14 -7.30
N GLU A 248 4.83 -0.95 -6.73
CA GLU A 248 3.94 -0.45 -5.69
C GLU A 248 2.55 -0.13 -6.25
N ASP A 249 2.50 0.40 -7.48
CA ASP A 249 1.26 0.63 -8.21
C ASP A 249 0.54 -0.69 -8.51
N ILE A 250 1.25 -1.71 -9.00
CA ILE A 250 0.67 -3.06 -9.19
C ILE A 250 0.17 -3.66 -7.86
N ARG A 251 0.92 -3.49 -6.76
CA ARG A 251 0.50 -3.95 -5.42
C ARG A 251 -0.80 -3.27 -4.99
N ASN A 252 -0.92 -1.97 -5.22
CA ASN A 252 -2.09 -1.19 -4.86
C ASN A 252 -3.30 -1.54 -5.75
N GLU A 253 -3.10 -1.74 -7.05
CA GLU A 253 -4.15 -2.21 -7.97
C GLU A 253 -4.63 -3.62 -7.60
N LEU A 254 -3.71 -4.54 -7.28
CA LEU A 254 -4.06 -5.88 -6.81
C LEU A 254 -4.84 -5.83 -5.49
N LEU A 255 -4.46 -4.95 -4.57
CA LEU A 255 -5.17 -4.76 -3.31
C LEU A 255 -6.58 -4.17 -3.55
N ARG A 256 -6.71 -3.20 -4.45
CA ARG A 256 -8.00 -2.65 -4.88
C ARG A 256 -8.89 -3.72 -5.50
N ALA A 257 -8.34 -4.58 -6.37
CA ALA A 257 -9.07 -5.69 -6.98
C ALA A 257 -9.50 -6.74 -5.94
N LEU A 258 -8.63 -7.09 -4.99
CA LEU A 258 -8.95 -8.01 -3.89
C LEU A 258 -10.01 -7.44 -2.96
N GLU A 259 -9.95 -6.15 -2.67
CA GLU A 259 -10.99 -5.47 -1.92
C GLU A 259 -12.30 -5.44 -2.72
N ALA A 260 -12.28 -5.10 -4.01
CA ALA A 260 -13.47 -5.12 -4.86
C ALA A 260 -14.14 -6.51 -4.90
N VAL A 261 -13.37 -7.59 -4.93
CA VAL A 261 -13.86 -8.97 -4.84
C VAL A 261 -14.43 -9.28 -3.44
N LYS A 262 -13.78 -8.82 -2.37
CA LYS A 262 -14.29 -8.95 -0.99
C LYS A 262 -15.60 -8.17 -0.79
N GLN A 263 -15.73 -7.06 -1.49
CA GLN A 263 -16.86 -6.14 -1.47
C GLN A 263 -18.04 -6.62 -2.33
N GLN A 264 -17.80 -7.50 -3.32
CA GLN A 264 -18.86 -8.16 -4.11
C GLN A 264 -19.78 -9.09 -3.28
N ASN A 265 -19.41 -9.43 -2.04
CA ASN A 265 -20.20 -10.29 -1.15
C ASN A 265 -20.89 -9.52 0.01
N ARG A 266 -20.99 -8.19 -0.09
CA ARG A 266 -21.89 -7.36 0.72
C ARG A 266 -22.94 -6.75 -0.20
N SER A 267 -24.18 -6.60 0.26
CA SER A 267 -25.16 -5.81 -0.49
C SER A 267 -24.63 -4.38 -0.60
N CYS A 268 -24.13 -4.02 -1.78
CA CYS A 268 -23.56 -2.70 -2.05
C CYS A 268 -24.56 -1.61 -1.75
N GLU A 269 -24.19 -0.63 -0.92
CA GLU A 269 -24.95 0.61 -0.86
C GLU A 269 -24.78 1.33 -2.21
N GLN A 270 -25.92 1.59 -2.85
CA GLN A 270 -25.97 2.37 -4.08
C GLN A 270 -25.47 3.79 -3.79
N CYS A 271 -24.79 4.42 -4.75
CA CYS A 271 -24.30 5.79 -4.58
C CYS A 271 -25.44 6.73 -4.11
N PRO A 272 -25.13 7.72 -3.24
CA PRO A 272 -26.15 8.66 -2.77
C PRO A 272 -26.87 9.34 -3.93
N THR A 273 -28.11 9.79 -3.71
CA THR A 273 -28.86 10.54 -4.73
C THR A 273 -28.03 11.69 -5.28
N SER A 274 -28.03 11.85 -6.61
CA SER A 274 -27.22 12.83 -7.36
C SER A 274 -25.72 12.53 -7.47
N TRP A 275 -25.26 11.35 -7.01
CA TRP A 275 -23.91 10.85 -7.25
C TRP A 275 -23.94 9.75 -8.31
N LEU A 276 -22.96 9.77 -9.21
CA LEU A 276 -22.81 8.80 -10.28
C LEU A 276 -21.83 7.70 -9.86
N PHE A 277 -22.21 6.44 -10.04
CA PHE A 277 -21.32 5.31 -9.80
C PHE A 277 -20.40 5.06 -10.99
N PHE A 278 -19.11 4.90 -10.73
CA PHE A 278 -18.14 4.41 -11.71
C PHE A 278 -17.02 3.65 -11.00
N GLN A 279 -16.75 2.40 -11.44
CA GLN A 279 -15.63 1.56 -10.98
C GLN A 279 -15.38 1.52 -9.46
N GLY A 280 -16.45 1.40 -8.66
CA GLY A 280 -16.32 1.29 -7.20
C GLY A 280 -16.21 2.62 -6.46
N SER A 281 -16.35 3.75 -7.17
CA SER A 281 -16.43 5.10 -6.60
C SER A 281 -17.75 5.79 -6.98
N CYS A 282 -18.14 6.75 -6.16
CA CYS A 282 -19.26 7.65 -6.36
C CYS A 282 -18.74 9.06 -6.64
N TYR A 283 -19.30 9.70 -7.66
CA TYR A 283 -18.87 11.01 -8.15
C TYR A 283 -20.00 12.03 -8.12
N TYR A 284 -19.75 13.19 -7.53
CA TYR A 284 -20.69 14.31 -7.51
C TYR A 284 -20.14 15.45 -8.35
N PHE A 285 -20.94 15.94 -9.29
CA PHE A 285 -20.63 17.12 -10.10
C PHE A 285 -21.46 18.28 -9.57
N SER A 286 -20.80 19.35 -9.12
CA SER A 286 -21.51 20.48 -8.56
C SER A 286 -22.42 21.17 -9.58
N GLU A 287 -23.55 21.68 -9.09
CA GLU A 287 -24.41 22.58 -9.85
C GLU A 287 -23.98 24.04 -9.71
N THR A 288 -23.43 24.39 -8.55
CA THR A 288 -22.90 25.71 -8.21
C THR A 288 -21.40 25.79 -8.45
N GLN A 289 -20.88 27.01 -8.43
CA GLN A 289 -19.46 27.33 -8.62
C GLN A 289 -18.86 27.82 -7.30
N ALA A 290 -17.57 27.59 -7.11
CA ALA A 290 -16.85 28.03 -5.91
C ALA A 290 -15.34 28.11 -6.18
N VAL A 291 -14.61 28.80 -5.29
CA VAL A 291 -13.14 28.68 -5.22
C VAL A 291 -12.71 27.28 -4.77
N TRP A 292 -11.47 26.92 -5.09
CA TRP A 292 -10.96 25.56 -4.87
C TRP A 292 -11.01 25.12 -3.39
N ASP A 293 -10.63 25.99 -2.45
CA ASP A 293 -10.62 25.64 -1.02
C ASP A 293 -12.05 25.40 -0.47
N THR A 294 -13.04 26.16 -0.96
CA THR A 294 -14.46 25.96 -0.62
C THR A 294 -14.97 24.65 -1.20
N ALA A 295 -14.59 24.33 -2.44
CA ALA A 295 -14.94 23.07 -3.08
C ALA A 295 -14.36 21.85 -2.33
N GLN A 296 -13.08 21.92 -1.92
CA GLN A 296 -12.45 20.87 -1.10
C GLN A 296 -13.15 20.70 0.25
N SER A 297 -13.52 21.81 0.90
CA SER A 297 -14.26 21.78 2.17
C SER A 297 -15.64 21.14 1.99
N TYR A 298 -16.33 21.44 0.89
CA TYR A 298 -17.61 20.82 0.55
C TYR A 298 -17.48 19.31 0.39
N CYS A 299 -16.51 18.82 -0.39
CA CYS A 299 -16.30 17.38 -0.56
C CYS A 299 -15.99 16.71 0.78
N SER A 300 -15.12 17.31 1.59
CA SER A 300 -14.72 16.80 2.90
C SER A 300 -15.93 16.66 3.84
N ALA A 301 -16.82 17.66 3.86
CA ALA A 301 -18.05 17.63 4.65
C ALA A 301 -19.03 16.50 4.25
N HIS A 302 -18.89 15.95 3.04
CA HIS A 302 -19.73 14.86 2.51
C HIS A 302 -19.02 13.49 2.52
N GLY A 303 -17.92 13.37 3.28
CA GLY A 303 -17.12 12.15 3.36
C GLY A 303 -16.43 11.81 2.04
N ALA A 304 -16.10 12.83 1.25
CA ALA A 304 -15.48 12.74 -0.06
C ALA A 304 -14.24 13.64 -0.14
N TYR A 305 -13.53 13.58 -1.26
CA TYR A 305 -12.42 14.46 -1.58
C TYR A 305 -12.62 15.04 -2.98
N LEU A 306 -11.97 16.17 -3.32
CA LEU A 306 -11.94 16.61 -4.71
C LEU A 306 -11.31 15.52 -5.58
N VAL A 307 -11.96 15.20 -6.69
CA VAL A 307 -11.66 14.01 -7.50
C VAL A 307 -10.17 13.84 -7.82
N ILE A 308 -9.70 12.60 -7.73
CA ILE A 308 -8.33 12.19 -8.06
C ILE A 308 -8.39 11.32 -9.30
N VAL A 309 -7.85 11.81 -10.42
CA VAL A 309 -7.92 11.07 -11.69
C VAL A 309 -6.77 10.09 -11.78
N LYS A 310 -7.06 8.80 -11.59
CA LYS A 310 -6.05 7.71 -11.51
C LYS A 310 -5.64 7.16 -12.87
N GLY A 311 -6.45 7.35 -13.91
CA GLY A 311 -6.15 6.80 -15.23
C GLY A 311 -7.11 7.19 -16.34
N PRO A 312 -6.88 6.67 -17.56
CA PRO A 312 -7.61 7.07 -18.76
C PRO A 312 -9.09 6.68 -18.75
N GLU A 313 -9.46 5.56 -18.11
CA GLU A 313 -10.87 5.13 -18.03
C GLU A 313 -11.71 6.08 -17.16
N GLU A 314 -11.19 6.42 -15.98
CA GLU A 314 -11.78 7.43 -15.10
C GLU A 314 -11.83 8.80 -15.76
N GLN A 315 -10.75 9.23 -16.43
CA GLN A 315 -10.76 10.46 -17.21
C GLN A 315 -11.87 10.46 -18.27
N GLY A 316 -12.05 9.36 -19.00
CA GLY A 316 -13.10 9.22 -20.00
C GLY A 316 -14.50 9.39 -19.41
N PHE A 317 -14.75 8.75 -18.26
CA PHE A 317 -16.00 8.89 -17.53
C PHE A 317 -16.25 10.35 -17.10
N LEU A 318 -15.25 11.01 -16.51
CA LEU A 318 -15.38 12.40 -16.06
C LEU A 318 -15.65 13.37 -17.21
N SER A 319 -14.94 13.21 -18.34
CA SER A 319 -15.09 14.04 -19.54
C SER A 319 -16.51 13.99 -20.12
N GLN A 320 -17.16 12.82 -20.10
CA GLN A 320 -18.52 12.65 -20.62
C GLN A 320 -19.57 13.38 -19.76
N HIS A 321 -19.26 13.68 -18.50
CA HIS A 321 -20.17 14.25 -17.53
C HIS A 321 -19.91 15.73 -17.23
N THR A 322 -19.01 16.38 -17.96
CA THR A 322 -18.76 17.82 -17.81
C THR A 322 -20.02 18.65 -18.12
N ARG A 323 -20.85 18.18 -19.07
CA ARG A 323 -22.07 18.87 -19.54
C ARG A 323 -21.79 20.32 -19.97
N GLY A 324 -20.62 20.54 -20.60
CA GLY A 324 -20.23 21.87 -21.10
C GLY A 324 -19.70 22.84 -20.03
N ARG A 325 -19.41 22.36 -18.81
CA ARG A 325 -18.92 23.19 -17.69
C ARG A 325 -17.48 22.83 -17.30
N GLY A 326 -16.79 23.76 -16.65
CA GLY A 326 -15.48 23.53 -16.03
C GLY A 326 -15.59 23.09 -14.57
N TYR A 327 -14.67 22.25 -14.10
CA TYR A 327 -14.69 21.74 -12.73
C TYR A 327 -13.29 21.66 -12.11
N TRP A 328 -13.16 22.06 -10.86
CA TRP A 328 -11.99 21.80 -10.03
C TRP A 328 -11.73 20.31 -9.85
N LEU A 329 -10.45 19.95 -9.96
CA LEU A 329 -9.91 18.65 -9.61
C LEU A 329 -9.17 18.73 -8.27
N GLY A 330 -8.91 17.59 -7.64
CA GLY A 330 -8.12 17.52 -6.41
C GLY A 330 -6.63 17.71 -6.61
N LEU A 331 -6.18 18.31 -7.71
CA LEU A 331 -4.77 18.47 -8.05
C LEU A 331 -4.32 19.92 -7.81
N LYS A 332 -3.19 20.08 -7.12
CA LYS A 332 -2.60 21.39 -6.78
C LYS A 332 -1.09 21.40 -7.02
N ALA A 333 -0.55 22.54 -7.42
CA ALA A 333 0.87 22.76 -7.62
C ALA A 333 1.63 22.74 -6.29
N VAL A 334 2.82 22.14 -6.30
CA VAL A 334 3.76 22.15 -5.18
C VAL A 334 4.87 23.14 -5.50
N ARG A 335 4.89 24.29 -4.80
CA ARG A 335 5.94 25.31 -4.97
C ARG A 335 7.11 25.09 -4.02
N ARG A 336 8.32 25.28 -4.55
CA ARG A 336 9.54 25.51 -3.75
C ARG A 336 10.32 26.66 -4.34
N LEU A 337 10.75 27.59 -3.48
CA LEU A 337 11.51 28.78 -3.90
C LEU A 337 10.82 29.58 -5.03
N GLY A 338 9.49 29.72 -4.95
CA GLY A 338 8.67 30.45 -5.92
C GLY A 338 8.39 29.72 -7.24
N LYS A 339 8.95 28.52 -7.47
CA LYS A 339 8.76 27.74 -8.70
C LYS A 339 7.93 26.49 -8.44
N ILE A 340 7.05 26.15 -9.40
CA ILE A 340 6.37 24.86 -9.42
C ILE A 340 7.41 23.75 -9.57
N GLN A 341 7.38 22.76 -8.67
CA GLN A 341 8.25 21.57 -8.71
C GLN A 341 7.51 20.33 -9.20
N GLY A 342 6.18 20.41 -9.27
CA GLY A 342 5.29 19.33 -9.67
C GLY A 342 3.90 19.59 -9.13
N TYR A 343 3.03 18.60 -9.29
CA TYR A 343 1.64 18.63 -8.84
C TYR A 343 1.36 17.45 -7.91
N GLN A 344 0.50 17.67 -6.94
CA GLN A 344 0.13 16.70 -5.92
C GLN A 344 -1.38 16.69 -5.73
N TRP A 345 -1.94 15.49 -5.63
CA TRP A 345 -3.35 15.27 -5.36
C TRP A 345 -3.67 15.58 -3.89
N VAL A 346 -4.95 15.78 -3.57
CA VAL A 346 -5.45 16.04 -2.21
C VAL A 346 -5.16 14.92 -1.20
N ASP A 347 -4.81 13.71 -1.67
CA ASP A 347 -4.34 12.60 -0.84
C ASP A 347 -2.82 12.61 -0.59
N GLY A 348 -2.09 13.58 -1.15
CA GLY A 348 -0.64 13.71 -1.04
C GLY A 348 0.16 12.91 -2.08
N VAL A 349 -0.48 12.22 -3.02
CA VAL A 349 0.22 11.47 -4.07
C VAL A 349 0.65 12.40 -5.21
N SER A 350 1.90 12.26 -5.67
CA SER A 350 2.41 13.03 -6.81
C SER A 350 1.76 12.61 -8.12
N LEU A 351 1.59 13.55 -9.05
CA LEU A 351 0.99 13.31 -10.35
C LEU A 351 1.81 12.30 -11.20
N THR A 352 1.15 11.24 -11.67
CA THR A 352 1.73 10.22 -12.56
C THR A 352 1.02 10.14 -13.92
N PHE A 353 -0.28 10.43 -13.97
CA PHE A 353 -1.10 10.52 -15.17
C PHE A 353 -1.63 11.95 -15.33
N SER A 354 -1.66 12.47 -16.55
CA SER A 354 -2.19 13.81 -16.81
C SER A 354 -2.95 13.88 -18.12
N ASN A 355 -4.00 14.71 -18.16
CA ASN A 355 -4.77 15.01 -19.36
C ASN A 355 -4.73 16.52 -19.70
N TRP A 356 -3.54 17.12 -19.62
CA TRP A 356 -3.33 18.54 -19.88
C TRP A 356 -3.82 18.97 -21.26
N ASN A 357 -4.42 20.15 -21.32
CA ASN A 357 -4.72 20.81 -22.59
C ASN A 357 -3.42 21.22 -23.30
N SER A 358 -3.50 21.42 -24.61
CA SER A 358 -2.35 21.89 -25.39
C SER A 358 -1.84 23.23 -24.86
N GLY A 359 -0.59 23.26 -24.39
CA GLY A 359 0.04 24.46 -23.82
C GLY A 359 0.01 24.52 -22.30
N GLU A 360 -0.69 23.58 -21.65
CA GLU A 360 -0.81 23.53 -20.19
C GLU A 360 0.11 22.47 -19.56
N PRO A 361 0.47 22.63 -18.27
CA PRO A 361 0.21 23.80 -17.45
C PRO A 361 1.16 24.96 -17.75
N ASN A 362 0.67 26.20 -17.68
CA ASN A 362 1.43 27.39 -18.12
C ASN A 362 1.84 28.36 -16.98
N ASP A 363 1.35 28.14 -15.75
CA ASP A 363 1.55 28.98 -14.57
C ASP A 363 1.33 30.48 -14.86
N SER A 364 0.18 30.84 -15.44
CA SER A 364 -0.06 32.19 -15.95
C SER A 364 0.14 33.22 -14.84
N ARG A 365 1.03 34.19 -15.10
CA ARG A 365 1.41 35.23 -14.14
C ARG A 365 1.96 34.71 -12.81
N GLY A 366 2.36 33.44 -12.73
CA GLY A 366 2.89 32.80 -11.53
C GLY A 366 1.85 32.57 -10.43
N GLN A 367 0.56 32.47 -10.79
CA GLN A 367 -0.56 32.45 -9.84
C GLN A 367 -1.49 31.24 -10.02
N GLU A 368 -1.16 30.30 -10.91
CA GLU A 368 -2.05 29.20 -11.28
C GLU A 368 -1.65 27.92 -10.56
N ASP A 369 -2.04 27.84 -9.29
CA ASP A 369 -1.67 26.71 -8.42
C ASP A 369 -2.71 25.59 -8.39
N CYS A 370 -3.93 25.81 -8.87
CA CYS A 370 -5.01 24.82 -8.80
C CYS A 370 -5.37 24.32 -10.18
N VAL A 371 -5.82 23.06 -10.29
CA VAL A 371 -6.10 22.47 -11.60
C VAL A 371 -7.59 22.23 -11.77
N MET A 372 -8.09 22.60 -12.94
CA MET A 372 -9.46 22.36 -13.37
C MET A 372 -9.51 21.56 -14.66
N MET A 373 -10.58 20.79 -14.81
CA MET A 373 -10.97 20.18 -16.08
C MET A 373 -11.89 21.14 -16.82
N LEU A 374 -11.53 21.44 -18.07
CA LEU A 374 -12.32 22.25 -18.99
C LEU A 374 -13.56 21.49 -19.48
N HIS A 375 -14.48 22.20 -20.13
CA HIS A 375 -15.66 21.58 -20.77
C HIS A 375 -15.30 20.49 -21.81
N SER A 376 -14.09 20.56 -22.39
CA SER A 376 -13.54 19.56 -23.31
C SER A 376 -13.05 18.28 -22.64
N GLY A 377 -12.93 18.26 -21.31
CA GLY A 377 -12.32 17.17 -20.53
C GLY A 377 -10.80 17.28 -20.36
N LEU A 378 -10.14 18.22 -21.06
CA LEU A 378 -8.72 18.51 -20.90
C LEU A 378 -8.47 19.43 -19.70
N TRP A 379 -7.27 19.39 -19.13
CA TRP A 379 -6.94 20.11 -17.90
C TRP A 379 -6.24 21.43 -18.14
N ASN A 380 -6.47 22.37 -17.24
CA ASN A 380 -5.87 23.70 -17.20
C ASN A 380 -5.48 24.03 -15.76
N ASP A 381 -4.30 24.61 -15.53
CA ASP A 381 -3.99 25.26 -14.27
C ASP A 381 -4.64 26.65 -14.22
N ALA A 382 -5.14 27.03 -13.05
CA ALA A 382 -5.88 28.26 -12.85
C ALA A 382 -5.64 28.80 -11.44
N PRO A 383 -5.91 30.11 -11.20
CA PRO A 383 -5.82 30.67 -9.87
C PRO A 383 -6.83 29.98 -8.95
N CYS A 384 -6.39 29.49 -7.80
CA CYS A 384 -7.25 28.79 -6.84
C CYS A 384 -8.45 29.62 -6.36
N THR A 385 -8.35 30.94 -6.47
CA THR A 385 -9.37 31.93 -6.13
C THR A 385 -10.38 32.18 -7.24
N ASN A 386 -10.31 31.47 -8.36
CA ASN A 386 -11.32 31.60 -9.41
C ASN A 386 -12.66 31.01 -8.93
N GLU A 387 -13.73 31.81 -9.04
CA GLU A 387 -15.07 31.49 -8.54
C GLU A 387 -16.02 30.94 -9.62
N ARG A 388 -15.55 30.82 -10.87
CA ARG A 388 -16.41 30.51 -12.03
C ARG A 388 -16.58 29.03 -12.32
N ASP A 389 -15.86 28.17 -11.59
CA ASP A 389 -15.79 26.76 -11.89
C ASP A 389 -16.55 25.92 -10.86
N GLY A 390 -17.19 24.86 -11.35
CA GLY A 390 -17.77 23.84 -10.50
C GLY A 390 -16.67 23.01 -9.85
N TRP A 391 -17.05 21.92 -9.18
CA TRP A 391 -16.10 20.95 -8.65
C TRP A 391 -16.65 19.54 -8.73
N ILE A 392 -15.76 18.56 -8.68
CA ILE A 392 -16.12 17.15 -8.65
C ILE A 392 -15.64 16.55 -7.34
N CYS A 393 -16.55 15.95 -6.59
CA CYS A 393 -16.21 15.14 -5.42
C CYS A 393 -16.17 13.66 -5.79
N GLU A 394 -15.24 12.91 -5.18
CA GLU A 394 -15.12 11.46 -5.28
C GLU A 394 -15.11 10.85 -3.88
N LYS A 395 -15.83 9.74 -3.70
CA LYS A 395 -15.68 8.86 -2.54
C LYS A 395 -15.88 7.42 -2.95
N ARG A 396 -15.24 6.49 -2.24
CA ARG A 396 -15.42 5.06 -2.50
C ARG A 396 -16.85 4.64 -2.20
N SER A 397 -17.43 3.83 -3.08
CA SER A 397 -18.71 3.15 -2.83
C SER A 397 -18.53 2.19 -1.66
N ILE A 398 -19.46 2.21 -0.69
CA ILE A 398 -19.44 1.27 0.42
C ILE A 398 -20.08 -0.03 -0.07
N CYS A 399 -19.20 -0.87 -0.57
CA CYS A 399 -19.34 -2.30 -0.62
C CYS A 399 -18.27 -2.86 0.36
#